data_AF-W9BA32-F1
#
_entry.id   AF-W9BA32-F1
#
_cell.length_a   1.000
_cell.length_b   1.000
_cell.length_c   1.000
_cell.angle_alpha   90.00
_cell.angle_beta   90.00
_cell.angle_gamma   90.00
#
_symmetry.space_group_name_H-M   'P 1'
#
loop_
_entity.id
_entity.type
_entity.pdbx_description
1 polymer ?
#
loop_
_entity_poly.entity_id
_entity_poly.type
_entity_poly.pdbx_seq_one_letter_code
_entity_poly.pdbx_strand_id
1 'polypeptide(L)' 'MSDLTSKMAARVKTEPAKRAAEAFRSPADDMQRATVYLPRSTVRGLKQAALDGDTSMSKILTELADRWLADNVKT' A
#
# COMPACT_ATOMS: atom_id res chain seq x y z
N MET A 1 6.90 7.56 52.54
CA MET A 1 7.57 7.70 51.22
C MET A 1 6.99 6.69 50.23
N SER A 2 5.73 6.86 49.80
CA SER A 2 5.00 5.87 48.96
C SER A 2 4.21 6.49 47.80
N ASP A 3 3.99 7.81 47.81
CA ASP A 3 3.11 8.48 46.84
C ASP A 3 3.78 8.76 45.48
N LEU A 4 5.11 8.93 45.48
CA LEU A 4 5.85 9.22 44.25
C LEU A 4 5.89 7.98 43.34
N THR A 5 6.06 6.80 43.93
CA THR A 5 6.12 5.52 43.23
C THR A 5 4.79 5.17 42.57
N SER A 6 3.67 5.38 43.27
CA SER A 6 2.32 5.17 42.70
C SER A 6 1.99 6.17 41.57
N LYS A 7 2.41 7.43 41.67
CA LYS A 7 2.23 8.43 40.60
C LYS A 7 3.09 8.14 39.36
N MET A 8 4.28 7.55 39.54
CA MET A 8 5.15 7.13 38.44
C MET A 8 4.59 5.89 37.74
N ALA A 9 4.06 4.92 38.47
CA ALA A 9 3.46 3.71 37.90
C ALA A 9 2.25 4.01 37.00
N ALA A 10 1.43 5.00 37.36
CA ALA A 10 0.25 5.40 36.57
C ALA A 10 0.60 6.07 35.23
N ARG A 11 1.83 6.61 35.08
CA ARG A 11 2.31 7.20 33.80
C ARG A 11 2.83 6.17 32.81
N VAL A 12 3.12 4.96 33.26
CA VAL A 12 3.59 3.86 32.40
C VAL A 12 2.37 3.05 31.96
N LYS A 13 1.46 3.69 31.21
CA LYS A 13 0.57 2.95 30.32
C LYS A 13 1.40 2.58 29.09
N THR A 14 2.12 1.47 29.21
CA THR A 14 2.70 0.78 28.06
C THR A 14 1.56 0.18 27.27
N GLU A 15 0.96 0.98 26.38
CA GLU A 15 0.36 0.39 25.18
C GLU A 15 1.42 -0.49 24.53
N PRO A 16 1.08 -1.70 24.07
CA PRO A 16 2.07 -2.60 23.48
C PRO A 16 2.72 -1.84 22.33
N ALA A 17 4.02 -1.57 22.46
CA ALA A 17 4.79 -0.91 21.42
C ALA A 17 4.62 -1.75 20.16
N LYS A 18 3.86 -1.26 19.18
CA LYS A 18 3.76 -1.90 17.86
C LYS A 18 5.18 -2.15 17.41
N ARG A 19 5.45 -3.36 16.91
CA ARG A 19 6.80 -3.71 16.44
C ARG A 19 7.20 -2.65 15.44
N ALA A 20 8.42 -2.12 15.51
CA ALA A 20 8.86 -1.02 14.64
C ALA A 20 8.58 -1.31 13.15
N ALA A 21 8.67 -2.58 12.75
CA ALA A 21 8.32 -3.05 11.41
C ALA A 21 6.87 -2.72 10.99
N GLU A 22 5.91 -2.71 11.91
CA GLU A 22 4.51 -2.35 11.64
C GLU A 22 4.30 -0.83 11.58
N ALA A 23 5.14 -0.04 12.25
CA ALA A 23 5.08 1.42 12.24
C ALA A 23 5.70 2.04 10.97
N PHE A 24 6.63 1.33 10.33
CA PHE A 24 7.30 1.77 9.09
C PHE A 24 6.83 1.04 7.84
N ARG A 25 5.73 0.26 7.91
CA ARG A 25 5.18 -0.40 6.72
C ARG A 25 4.80 0.63 5.67
N SER A 26 5.36 0.47 4.48
CA SER A 26 4.97 1.23 3.30
C SER A 26 3.92 0.44 2.50
N PRO A 27 2.99 1.10 1.79
CA PRO A 27 2.08 0.40 0.88
C PRO A 27 2.81 -0.42 -0.20
N ALA A 28 4.06 -0.05 -0.52
CA ALA A 28 4.88 -0.80 -1.47
C ALA A 28 5.39 -2.14 -0.89
N ASP A 29 5.37 -2.33 0.43
CA ASP A 29 5.81 -3.57 1.08
C ASP A 29 4.85 -4.73 0.78
N ASP A 30 3.58 -4.42 0.47
CA ASP A 30 2.56 -5.40 0.08
C ASP A 30 2.42 -5.50 -1.47
N MET A 31 3.30 -4.84 -2.25
CA MET A 31 3.26 -4.86 -3.72
C MET A 31 4.31 -5.81 -4.31
N GLN A 32 3.92 -6.59 -5.32
CA GLN A 32 4.84 -7.39 -6.12
C GLN A 32 5.09 -6.74 -7.49
N ARG A 33 6.35 -6.67 -7.92
CA ARG A 33 6.72 -6.16 -9.25
C ARG A 33 6.54 -7.25 -10.31
N ALA A 34 5.77 -6.94 -11.35
CA ALA A 34 5.68 -7.76 -12.56
C ALA A 34 6.30 -7.02 -13.76
N THR A 35 7.01 -7.75 -14.62
CA THR A 35 7.52 -7.23 -15.90
C THR A 35 6.77 -7.92 -17.03
N VAL A 36 6.07 -7.15 -17.86
CA VAL A 36 5.25 -7.67 -18.96
C VAL A 36 5.63 -7.00 -20.27
N TYR A 37 5.50 -7.74 -21.37
CA TYR A 37 5.67 -7.19 -22.71
C TYR A 37 4.35 -6.64 -23.23
N LEU A 38 4.36 -5.39 -23.68
CA LEU A 38 3.22 -4.73 -24.30
C LEU A 38 3.66 -4.08 -25.63
N PRO A 39 2.76 -3.96 -26.62
CA PRO A 39 3.05 -3.18 -27.82
C PRO A 39 3.47 -1.75 -27.48
N ARG A 40 4.44 -1.21 -28.23
CA ARG A 40 4.96 0.16 -28.01
C ARG A 40 3.85 1.22 -28.06
N SER A 41 2.88 1.05 -28.98
CA SER A 41 1.70 1.91 -29.10
C SER A 41 0.85 1.89 -27.82
N THR A 42 0.62 0.71 -27.25
CA THR A 42 -0.09 0.55 -25.98
C THR A 42 0.62 1.24 -24.84
N VAL A 43 1.95 1.07 -24.71
CA VAL A 43 2.74 1.76 -23.68
C VAL A 43 2.63 3.28 -23.83
N ARG A 44 2.71 3.80 -25.06
CA ARG A 44 2.56 5.24 -25.32
C ARG A 44 1.17 5.73 -24.93
N GLY A 45 0.12 5.00 -25.30
CA GLY A 45 -1.26 5.34 -24.94
C GLY A 45 -1.48 5.35 -23.42
N LEU A 46 -0.99 4.34 -22.71
CA LEU A 46 -1.08 4.26 -21.25
C LEU A 46 -0.33 5.41 -20.56
N LYS A 47 0.83 5.81 -21.08
CA LYS A 47 1.56 6.98 -20.56
C LYS A 47 0.78 8.27 -20.75
N GLN A 48 0.21 8.48 -21.93
CA GLN A 48 -0.58 9.68 -22.22
C GLN A 48 -1.82 9.74 -21.32
N ALA A 49 -2.57 8.63 -21.23
CA ALA A 49 -3.74 8.55 -20.36
C ALA A 49 -3.40 8.78 -18.88
N ALA A 50 -2.23 8.33 -18.43
CA ALA A 50 -1.77 8.59 -17.06
C ALA A 50 -1.51 10.09 -16.81
N LEU A 51 -0.90 10.79 -17.79
CA LEU A 51 -0.68 12.23 -17.70
C LEU A 51 -1.98 13.02 -17.73
N ASP A 52 -2.88 12.68 -18.66
CA ASP A 52 -4.14 13.39 -18.85
C ASP A 52 -5.08 13.24 -17.64
N GLY A 53 -5.03 12.09 -16.97
CA GLY A 53 -5.89 11.75 -15.83
C GLY A 53 -5.26 11.98 -14.45
N ASP A 54 -4.11 12.66 -14.36
CA ASP A 54 -3.34 12.85 -13.11
C ASP A 54 -3.21 11.55 -12.29
N THR A 55 -2.80 10.48 -12.97
CA THR A 55 -2.70 9.13 -12.42
C THR A 55 -1.40 8.46 -12.83
N SER A 56 -1.23 7.17 -12.53
CA SER A 56 -0.05 6.40 -12.93
C SER A 56 -0.43 5.20 -13.80
N MET A 57 0.50 4.78 -14.67
CA MET A 57 0.33 3.55 -15.43
C MET A 57 0.06 2.33 -14.53
N SER A 58 0.76 2.26 -13.40
CA SER A 58 0.57 1.18 -12.43
C SER A 58 -0.88 1.13 -11.94
N LYS A 59 -1.46 2.28 -11.58
CA LYS A 59 -2.87 2.37 -11.15
C LYS A 59 -3.83 1.94 -12.25
N ILE A 60 -3.64 2.41 -13.48
CA ILE A 60 -4.47 2.02 -14.64
C ILE A 60 -4.42 0.50 -14.86
N LEU A 61 -3.21 -0.09 -14.81
CA LEU A 61 -3.03 -1.53 -15.01
C LEU A 61 -3.61 -2.35 -13.86
N THR A 62 -3.48 -1.88 -12.61
CA THR A 62 -4.10 -2.50 -11.44
C THR A 62 -5.62 -2.50 -11.58
N GLU A 63 -6.25 -1.37 -11.90
CA GLU A 63 -7.72 -1.29 -12.06
C GLU A 63 -8.24 -2.14 -13.23
N LEU A 64 -7.46 -2.30 -14.30
CA LEU A 64 -7.78 -3.22 -15.39
C LEU A 64 -7.68 -4.68 -14.94
N ALA A 65 -6.63 -5.03 -14.20
CA ALA A 65 -6.44 -6.37 -13.67
C ALA A 65 -7.54 -6.73 -12.66
N ASP A 66 -7.87 -5.83 -11.74
CA ASP A 66 -8.91 -6.05 -10.72
C ASP A 66 -10.27 -6.30 -11.35
N ARG A 67 -10.66 -5.50 -12.36
CA ARG A 67 -11.90 -5.72 -13.12
C ARG A 67 -11.91 -7.06 -13.82
N TRP A 68 -10.83 -7.39 -14.53
CA TRP A 68 -10.73 -8.66 -15.23
C TRP A 68 -10.81 -9.84 -14.26
N LEU A 69 -10.12 -9.76 -13.12
CA LEU A 69 -10.15 -10.81 -12.09
C LEU A 69 -11.54 -10.95 -11.45
N ALA A 70 -12.22 -9.85 -11.14
CA ALA A 70 -13.57 -9.88 -10.60
C ALA A 70 -14.56 -10.60 -11.55
N ASP A 71 -14.39 -10.40 -12.86
CA ASP A 71 -15.27 -11.00 -13.87
C ASP A 71 -14.92 -12.47 -14.21
N ASN A 72 -13.65 -12.87 -14.04
CA ASN A 72 -13.14 -14.14 -14.57
C ASN A 72 -12.69 -15.14 -13.50
N VAL A 73 -12.50 -14.72 -12.25
CA VAL A 73 -12.20 -15.64 -11.15
C VAL A 73 -13.50 -16.02 -10.48
N LYS A 74 -13.99 -17.23 -10.77
CA LYS A 74 -15.02 -17.86 -9.92
C LYS A 74 -14.39 -18.18 -8.58
N THR A 75 -14.91 -17.57 -7.52
CA THR A 75 -14.58 -17.96 -6.14
C THR A 75 -15.32 -19.24 -5.80
#